data_AF-A0A968BV87-F1
#
_entry.id   AF-A0A968BV87-F1
#
_cell.length_a   1.000
_cell.length_b   1.000
_cell.length_c   1.000
_cell.angle_alpha   90.00
_cell.angle_beta   90.00
_cell.angle_gamma   90.00
#
_symmetry.space_group_name_H-M   'P 1'
#
loop_
_entity.id
_entity.type
_entity.pdbx_description
1 polymer ?
#
loop_
_entity_poly.entity_id
_entity_poly.type
_entity_poly.pdbx_seq_one_letter_code
_entity_poly.pdbx_strand_id
1 'polypeptide(L)' 'LPNYGLADCLPLVGDEIEGVVRWRHGCGLGKLAGQKVRVRYVLRDADLYSMQFRGMRKPGEEP' A
#
# COMPACT_ATOMS: atom_id res chain seq x y z
N LEU A 1 1.72 -3.38 13.62
CA LEU A 1 0.38 -2.77 13.59
C LEU A 1 -0.64 -3.88 13.39
N PRO A 2 -1.73 -3.95 14.17
CA PRO A 2 -2.76 -4.97 13.99
C PRO A 2 -3.37 -4.89 12.58
N ASN A 3 -3.58 -6.03 11.92
CA ASN A 3 -4.21 -6.15 10.60
C ASN A 3 -3.47 -5.51 9.40
N TYR A 4 -2.25 -5.00 9.61
CA TYR A 4 -1.39 -4.44 8.55
C TYR A 4 -0.11 -5.28 8.32
N GLY A 5 -0.05 -6.48 8.91
CA GLY A 5 1.12 -7.36 8.81
C GLY A 5 1.23 -8.05 7.44
N LEU A 6 2.39 -8.69 7.19
CA LEU A 6 2.61 -9.48 5.98
C LEU A 6 1.56 -10.58 5.83
N ALA A 7 1.21 -11.25 6.93
CA ALA A 7 0.20 -12.29 6.92
C ALA A 7 -1.14 -11.77 6.42
N ASP A 8 -1.49 -10.51 6.67
CA ASP A 8 -2.76 -9.86 6.30
C ASP A 8 -2.74 -9.15 4.95
N CYS A 9 -1.54 -8.99 4.38
CA CYS A 9 -1.34 -8.39 3.08
C CYS A 9 -1.75 -9.37 1.98
N LEU A 10 -2.48 -8.88 0.98
CA LEU A 10 -2.73 -9.62 -0.25
C LEU A 10 -1.49 -9.46 -1.15
N PRO A 11 -0.86 -10.57 -1.59
CA PRO A 11 0.31 -10.48 -2.46
C PRO A 11 0.02 -9.74 -3.76
N LEU A 12 0.98 -8.92 -4.20
CA LEU A 12 1.02 -8.40 -5.57
C LEU A 12 1.84 -9.37 -6.41
N VAL A 13 1.30 -9.80 -7.55
CA VAL A 13 1.92 -10.77 -8.43
C VAL A 13 1.74 -10.30 -9.88
N GLY A 14 2.76 -10.47 -10.70
CA GLY A 14 2.77 -10.04 -12.10
C GLY A 14 3.52 -8.72 -12.30
N ASP A 15 3.31 -8.10 -13.47
CA ASP A 15 4.11 -6.97 -13.97
C ASP A 15 3.38 -5.62 -13.83
N GLU A 16 2.73 -5.39 -12.69
CA GLU A 16 1.97 -4.16 -12.45
C GLU A 16 2.85 -2.98 -12.03
N ILE A 17 2.81 -1.89 -12.80
CA ILE A 17 3.53 -0.63 -12.49
C ILE A 17 2.80 0.23 -11.45
N GLU A 18 1.47 0.06 -11.33
CA GLU A 18 0.62 0.81 -10.38
C GLU A 18 -0.17 -0.11 -9.43
N GLY A 19 0.45 -1.21 -9.03
CA GLY A 19 -0.18 -2.18 -8.14
C GLY A 19 -0.59 -1.56 -6.81
N VAL A 20 -1.85 -1.76 -6.41
CA VAL A 20 -2.39 -1.24 -5.14
C VAL A 20 -2.33 -2.33 -4.08
N VAL A 21 -1.52 -2.10 -3.04
CA VAL A 21 -1.47 -2.98 -1.87
C VAL A 21 -2.80 -2.97 -1.12
N ARG A 22 -3.32 -4.16 -0.85
CA ARG A 22 -4.56 -4.39 -0.10
C ARG A 22 -4.31 -5.33 1.07
N TRP A 23 -5.06 -5.13 2.14
CA TRP A 23 -5.08 -6.04 3.29
C TRP A 23 -6.45 -6.70 3.39
N ARG A 24 -6.49 -7.93 3.91
CA ARG A 24 -7.74 -8.71 4.05
C ARG A 24 -8.85 -7.98 4.78
N HIS A 25 -8.51 -7.20 5.80
CA HIS A 25 -9.49 -6.52 6.64
C HIS A 25 -9.99 -5.17 6.07
N GLY A 26 -9.68 -4.88 4.79
CA GLY A 26 -10.32 -3.81 4.02
C GLY A 26 -10.01 -2.38 4.45
N CYS A 27 -9.25 -2.18 5.53
CA CYS A 27 -8.84 -0.85 5.96
C CYS A 27 -7.59 -0.41 5.20
N GLY A 28 -7.74 0.58 4.32
CA GLY A 28 -6.60 1.34 3.83
C GLY A 28 -5.83 2.02 4.98
N LEU A 29 -4.84 2.84 4.62
CA LEU A 29 -3.95 3.48 5.60
C LEU A 29 -4.56 4.73 6.26
N GLY A 30 -5.80 5.11 5.93
CA GLY A 30 -6.44 6.31 6.47
C GLY A 30 -6.50 6.37 8.01
N LYS A 31 -6.64 5.22 8.68
CA LYS A 31 -6.62 5.12 10.15
C LYS A 31 -5.24 5.42 10.77
N LEU A 32 -4.19 5.39 9.97
CA LEU A 32 -2.81 5.64 10.39
C LEU A 32 -2.36 7.07 10.01
N ALA A 33 -3.23 7.89 9.43
CA ALA A 33 -2.92 9.27 9.08
C ALA A 33 -2.42 10.05 10.31
N GLY A 34 -1.33 10.81 10.15
CA GLY A 34 -0.69 11.56 11.23
C GLY A 34 0.21 10.73 12.16
N GLN A 35 0.23 9.40 12.03
CA GLN A 35 1.10 8.53 12.82
C GLN A 35 2.38 8.20 12.04
N LYS A 36 3.53 8.33 12.71
CA LYS A 36 4.80 7.89 12.12
C LYS A 36 4.83 6.36 12.06
N VAL A 37 5.01 5.82 10.86
CA VAL A 37 5.11 4.37 10.62
C VAL A 37 6.36 4.05 9.83
N ARG A 38 6.82 2.80 9.95
CA ARG A 38 7.88 2.26 9.09
C ARG A 38 7.26 1.20 8.19
N VAL A 39 7.46 1.34 6.88
CA VAL A 39 7.02 0.34 5.92
C VAL A 39 8.09 -0.73 5.77
N ARG A 40 7.68 -2.00 5.73
CA ARG A 40 8.55 -3.14 5.46
C ARG A 40 8.07 -3.81 4.18
N TYR A 41 8.96 -3.91 3.20
CA TYR A 41 8.75 -4.65 1.96
C TYR A 41 9.33 -6.05 2.08
N VAL A 42 8.64 -7.03 1.49
CA VAL A 42 9.12 -8.40 1.33
C VAL A 42 8.91 -8.76 -0.13
N LEU A 43 10.00 -8.79 -0.88
CA LEU A 43 9.99 -9.02 -2.32
C LEU A 43 10.54 -10.42 -2.60
N ARG A 44 10.02 -11.05 -3.64
CA ARG A 44 10.51 -12.30 -4.20
C ARG A 44 10.49 -12.15 -5.71
N ASP A 45 11.63 -12.36 -6.35
CA ASP A 45 11.79 -12.27 -7.81
C ASP A 45 11.22 -10.96 -8.39
N ALA A 46 11.41 -9.85 -7.66
CA ALA A 46 10.85 -8.55 -7.99
C ALA A 46 11.73 -7.41 -7.47
N ASP A 47 11.71 -6.28 -8.19
CA ASP A 47 12.38 -5.04 -7.82
C ASP A 47 11.35 -3.95 -7.48
N LEU A 48 11.61 -3.16 -6.43
CA LEU A 48 10.79 -1.99 -6.08
C LEU A 48 11.50 -0.72 -6.55
N TYR A 49 10.94 -0.08 -7.57
CA TYR A 49 11.48 1.19 -8.08
C TYR A 49 10.98 2.40 -7.29
N SER A 50 9.67 2.54 -7.17
CA SER A 50 9.04 3.67 -6.48
C SER A 50 7.78 3.23 -5.74
N MET A 51 7.38 4.05 -4.77
CA MET A 51 6.18 3.83 -3.97
C MET A 51 5.54 5.19 -3.66
N GLN A 52 4.22 5.22 -3.54
CA GLN A 52 3.50 6.42 -3.11
C GLN A 52 2.32 6.06 -2.22
N PHE A 53 2.01 6.95 -1.28
CA PHE A 53 0.73 6.91 -0.57
C PHE A 53 -0.28 7.73 -1.35
N ARG A 54 -1.35 7.09 -1.86
CA ARG A 54 -2.45 7.82 -2.48
C ARG A 54 -3.27 8.49 -1.38
N GLY A 55 -3.25 9.82 -1.35
CA GLY A 55 -4.12 10.62 -0.49
C GLY A 55 -5.59 10.51 -0.95
N MET A 56 -6.49 11.12 -0.18
CA MET A 56 -7.83 11.38 -0.70
C MET A 56 -7.67 12.31 -1.91
N ARG A 57 -7.98 11.82 -3.11
CA ARG A 57 -8.05 12.69 -4.29
C ARG A 57 -9.15 13.72 -3.99
N LYS A 58 -8.80 15.02 -4.00
CA LYS A 58 -9.83 16.05 -4.03
C LYS A 58 -10.64 15.83 -5.32
N PRO A 59 -11.98 15.90 -5.29
CA PRO A 59 -12.75 15.87 -6.53
C PRO A 59 -12.33 17.06 -7.38
N GLY A 60 -11.78 16.82 -8.59
CA GLY A 60 -11.51 17.87 -9.58
C GLY A 60 -10.06 18.06 -10.04
N GLU A 61 -9.10 17.26 -9.60
CA GLU A 61 -7.71 17.35 -10.08
C GLU A 61 -7.46 16.32 -11.21
N GLU A 62 -7.35 16.82 -12.44
CA GLU A 62 -6.96 16.05 -13.65
C GLU A 62 -5.45 15.82 -13.71
N PRO A 63 -5.00 14.71 -14.34
CA PRO A 63 -3.63 14.20 -14.25
C PRO A 63 -2.57 15.07 -14.92
#